data_AF-A0A6J1DI18-F1
#
_entry.id   AF-A0A6J1DI18-F1
#
_cell.length_a   1.000
_cell.length_b   1.000
_cell.length_c   1.000
_cell.angle_alpha   90.00
_cell.angle_beta   90.00
_cell.angle_gamma   90.00
#
_symmetry.space_group_name_H-M   'P 1'
#
loop_
_entity.id
_entity.type
_entity.pdbx_description
1 polymer ?
#
loop_
_entity_poly.entity_id
_entity_poly.type
_entity_poly.pdbx_seq_one_letter_code
_entity_poly.pdbx_strand_id
1 'polypeptide(L)'
;MGGVGSGQEIFVDQPENSGCVPFPPRNPERNSVEILRDLFGDGYYVCRFQEPGEMEEDFDSMDTEDIFKIFLSIRDPAPPIIPKEVGMRGYPIPDSLPCWLSQESLSYYATKFGKKGFTGGFNYFRALPLNWELTAPWSGSKVEVPSKFITGDLDITYNIPGVKEYIHKGGFENDVVGLEEIVVIEGAAHFVNQESPEEVTKQIHEFIQKY
;
A
#
# COMPACT_ATOMS: atom_id res chain seq x y z
N MET A 1 -7.53 -23.90 34.42
CA MET A 1 -8.12 -23.68 33.08
C MET A 1 -8.08 -22.18 32.84
N GLY A 2 -7.01 -21.70 32.20
CA GLY A 2 -6.82 -20.28 31.89
C GLY A 2 -7.36 -20.01 30.49
N GLY A 3 -8.30 -19.07 30.39
CA GLY A 3 -8.84 -18.61 29.12
C GLY A 3 -7.79 -17.79 28.37
N VAL A 4 -7.53 -18.17 27.14
CA VAL A 4 -6.72 -17.40 26.19
C VAL A 4 -7.66 -16.36 25.59
N GLY A 5 -7.37 -15.08 25.82
CA GLY A 5 -8.09 -13.97 25.20
C GLY A 5 -7.86 -13.99 23.69
N SER A 6 -8.96 -13.99 22.95
CA SER A 6 -8.99 -13.76 21.50
C SER A 6 -8.58 -12.32 21.23
N GLY A 7 -7.32 -12.11 20.83
CA GLY A 7 -6.91 -10.85 20.24
C GLY A 7 -7.65 -10.65 18.92
N GLN A 8 -8.44 -9.58 18.83
CA GLN A 8 -8.92 -9.05 17.56
C GLN A 8 -7.71 -8.41 16.87
N GLU A 9 -7.09 -9.12 15.94
CA GLU A 9 -6.11 -8.51 15.04
C GLU A 9 -6.88 -7.81 13.92
N ILE A 10 -7.02 -6.49 14.05
CA ILE A 10 -7.33 -5.63 12.92
C ILE A 10 -6.07 -5.67 12.04
N PHE A 11 -6.18 -6.25 10.84
CA PHE A 11 -5.14 -6.13 9.82
C PHE A 11 -5.08 -4.67 9.33
N VAL A 12 -4.50 -3.81 10.16
CA VAL A 12 -3.88 -2.57 9.70
C VAL A 12 -2.50 -2.97 9.22
N ASP A 13 -2.37 -3.26 7.94
CA ASP A 13 -1.06 -3.50 7.34
C ASP A 13 -0.20 -2.24 7.50
N GLN A 14 0.74 -2.31 8.44
CA GLN A 14 1.78 -1.34 8.82
C GLN A 14 1.33 0.10 9.18
N PRO A 15 1.92 0.71 10.23
CA PRO A 15 1.63 2.11 10.61
C PRO A 15 2.03 3.17 9.54
N GLU A 16 2.60 2.75 8.42
CA GLU A 16 3.03 3.59 7.30
C GLU A 16 2.40 3.21 5.94
N ASN A 17 1.57 2.16 5.86
CA ASN A 17 0.81 1.81 4.65
C ASN A 17 -0.65 2.27 4.83
N SER A 18 -1.05 3.34 4.15
CA SER A 18 -2.39 3.91 4.29
C SER A 18 -3.44 3.29 3.35
N GLY A 19 -3.04 2.34 2.51
CA GLY A 19 -3.91 1.61 1.59
C GLY A 19 -4.09 0.14 1.98
N CYS A 20 -5.28 -0.41 1.76
CA CYS A 20 -5.53 -1.84 1.97
C CYS A 20 -5.09 -2.61 0.71
N VAL A 21 -4.04 -3.42 0.83
CA VAL A 21 -3.56 -4.28 -0.27
C VAL A 21 -4.23 -5.64 -0.14
N PRO A 22 -4.85 -6.19 -1.21
CA PRO A 22 -5.46 -7.51 -1.15
C PRO A 22 -4.38 -8.58 -0.93
N PHE A 23 -4.66 -9.61 -0.14
CA PHE A 23 -3.77 -10.76 0.08
C PHE A 23 -3.73 -11.62 -1.19
N PRO A 24 -2.70 -11.55 -2.06
CA PRO A 24 -2.69 -12.33 -3.29
C PRO A 24 -2.11 -13.72 -3.02
N PRO A 25 -2.59 -14.77 -3.72
CA PRO A 25 -2.04 -16.11 -3.55
C PRO A 25 -0.55 -16.13 -3.93
N ARG A 26 0.24 -16.84 -3.12
CA ARG A 26 1.68 -16.99 -3.37
C ARG A 26 1.92 -17.73 -4.70
N ASN A 27 2.69 -17.13 -5.60
CA ASN A 27 3.21 -17.82 -6.77
C ASN A 27 4.40 -18.71 -6.36
N PRO A 28 4.40 -20.03 -6.60
CA PRO A 28 5.46 -20.94 -6.15
C PRO A 28 6.80 -20.76 -6.85
N GLU A 29 6.82 -20.16 -8.05
CA GLU A 29 8.00 -20.07 -8.91
C GLU A 29 8.68 -18.70 -8.86
N ARG A 30 7.92 -17.64 -8.62
CA ARG A 30 8.40 -16.26 -8.77
C ARG A 30 7.94 -15.37 -7.63
N ASN A 31 8.83 -14.48 -7.17
CA ASN A 31 8.47 -13.49 -6.15
C ASN A 31 7.77 -12.26 -6.76
N SER A 32 7.14 -11.45 -5.92
CA SER A 32 6.36 -10.28 -6.37
C SER A 32 7.21 -9.25 -7.12
N VAL A 33 8.46 -9.03 -6.72
CA VAL A 33 9.37 -8.08 -7.40
C VAL A 33 9.65 -8.52 -8.83
N GLU A 34 9.89 -9.81 -9.06
CA GLU A 34 10.10 -10.36 -10.41
C GLU A 34 8.85 -10.21 -11.29
N ILE A 35 7.67 -10.51 -10.73
CA ILE A 35 6.39 -10.39 -11.45
C ILE A 35 6.12 -8.93 -11.82
N LEU A 36 6.30 -8.01 -10.86
CA LEU A 36 6.08 -6.58 -11.07
C LEU A 36 7.10 -5.99 -12.05
N ARG A 37 8.34 -6.49 -12.06
CA ARG A 37 9.36 -6.12 -13.06
C ARG A 37 8.93 -6.53 -14.46
N ASP A 38 8.38 -7.72 -14.66
CA ASP A 38 7.92 -8.15 -15.99
C ASP A 38 6.71 -7.33 -16.48
N LEU A 39 5.83 -6.94 -15.56
CA LEU A 39 4.63 -6.18 -15.88
C LEU A 39 4.92 -4.70 -16.20
N PHE A 40 5.82 -4.08 -15.44
CA PHE A 40 6.00 -2.62 -15.44
C PHE A 40 7.44 -2.16 -15.73
N GLY A 41 8.39 -3.08 -15.82
CA GLY A 41 9.80 -2.80 -16.06
C GLY A 41 10.58 -2.35 -14.82
N ASP A 42 11.89 -2.17 -14.99
CA ASP A 42 12.80 -1.77 -13.90
C ASP A 42 12.53 -0.36 -13.34
N GLY A 43 11.81 0.47 -14.09
CA GLY A 43 11.38 1.79 -13.64
C GLY A 43 10.26 1.74 -12.59
N TYR A 44 9.56 0.62 -12.42
CA TYR A 44 8.48 0.53 -11.44
C TYR A 44 9.02 0.71 -10.01
N TYR A 45 8.30 1.48 -9.18
CA TYR A 45 8.82 1.93 -7.88
C TYR A 45 9.29 0.77 -6.97
N VAL A 46 8.57 -0.35 -6.92
CA VAL A 46 8.98 -1.54 -6.14
C VAL A 46 10.33 -2.10 -6.61
N CYS A 47 10.58 -2.06 -7.92
CA CYS A 47 11.84 -2.50 -8.52
C CYS A 47 12.96 -1.49 -8.24
N ARG A 48 12.65 -0.18 -8.31
CA ARG A 48 13.60 0.88 -8.00
C ARG A 48 14.06 0.88 -6.54
N PHE A 49 13.22 0.47 -5.61
CA PHE A 49 13.58 0.37 -4.18
C PHE A 49 14.53 -0.79 -3.85
N GLN A 50 14.76 -1.74 -4.76
CA GLN A 50 15.53 -2.95 -4.44
C GLN A 50 17.01 -2.70 -4.17
N GLU A 51 17.65 -1.78 -4.89
CA GLU A 51 19.08 -1.49 -4.72
C GLU A 51 19.30 -0.53 -3.53
N PRO A 52 20.05 -0.94 -2.49
CA PRO A 52 20.37 -0.06 -1.37
C PRO A 52 21.20 1.15 -1.81
N GLY A 53 20.77 2.35 -1.41
CA GLY A 53 21.48 3.60 -1.71
C GLY A 53 20.94 4.33 -2.94
N GLU A 54 20.42 3.64 -3.96
CA GLU A 54 19.98 4.32 -5.19
C GLU A 54 18.80 5.28 -4.93
N MET A 55 17.74 4.81 -4.26
CA MET A 55 16.55 5.63 -4.03
C MET A 55 16.69 6.52 -2.80
N GLU A 56 17.58 6.19 -1.88
CA GLU A 56 18.04 7.13 -0.85
C GLU A 56 18.71 8.35 -1.47
N GLU A 57 19.71 8.17 -2.35
CA GLU A 57 20.39 9.27 -3.03
C GLU A 57 19.42 10.09 -3.89
N ASP A 58 18.48 9.44 -4.58
CA ASP A 58 17.46 10.11 -5.38
C ASP A 58 16.55 11.00 -4.52
N PHE A 59 16.04 10.47 -3.40
CA PHE A 59 15.19 11.25 -2.49
C PHE A 59 15.97 12.34 -1.75
N ASP A 60 17.24 12.10 -1.39
CA ASP A 60 18.11 13.10 -0.76
C ASP A 60 18.41 14.29 -1.70
N SER A 61 18.16 14.13 -3.00
CA SER A 61 18.30 15.21 -4.00
C SER A 61 17.10 16.17 -4.06
N MET A 62 16.02 15.90 -3.31
CA MET A 62 14.78 16.68 -3.30
C MET A 62 14.42 17.16 -1.89
N ASP A 63 13.62 18.22 -1.82
CA ASP A 63 13.01 18.62 -0.55
C ASP A 63 12.03 17.53 -0.07
N THR A 64 12.09 17.17 1.21
CA THR A 64 11.23 16.12 1.77
C THR A 64 9.75 16.51 1.69
N GLU A 65 9.42 17.79 1.80
CA GLU A 65 8.06 18.28 1.66
C GLU A 65 7.54 18.08 0.24
N ASP A 66 8.36 18.36 -0.77
CA ASP A 66 8.02 18.14 -2.18
C ASP A 66 7.78 16.65 -2.49
N ILE A 67 8.62 15.77 -1.91
CA ILE A 67 8.44 14.30 -2.01
C ILE A 67 7.06 13.89 -1.46
N PHE A 68 6.70 14.33 -0.26
CA PHE A 68 5.39 14.01 0.31
C PHE A 68 4.25 14.68 -0.46
N LYS A 69 4.45 15.89 -0.99
CA LYS A 69 3.46 16.58 -1.82
C LYS A 69 3.15 15.78 -3.08
N ILE A 70 4.17 15.20 -3.71
CA ILE A 70 4.00 14.26 -4.83
C ILE A 70 3.20 13.05 -4.36
N PHE A 71 3.69 12.28 -3.37
CA PHE A 71 3.07 11.01 -2.97
C PHE A 71 1.63 11.13 -2.49
N LEU A 72 1.38 12.07 -1.58
CA LEU A 72 0.06 12.27 -0.98
C LEU A 72 -0.93 12.91 -1.95
N SER A 73 -0.52 13.32 -3.15
CA SER A 73 -1.41 13.91 -4.16
C SER A 73 -1.62 13.01 -5.39
N ILE A 74 -1.04 11.80 -5.41
CA ILE A 74 -1.21 10.86 -6.53
C ILE A 74 -2.67 10.38 -6.58
N ARG A 75 -3.33 10.66 -7.70
CA ARG A 75 -4.70 10.21 -8.00
C ARG A 75 -4.83 9.49 -9.34
N ASP A 76 -3.77 9.48 -10.14
CA ASP A 76 -3.71 8.66 -11.34
C ASP A 76 -3.47 7.20 -10.92
N PRO A 77 -4.39 6.26 -11.25
CA PRO A 77 -4.23 4.86 -10.91
C PRO A 77 -3.12 4.15 -11.70
N ALA A 78 -2.44 4.85 -12.64
CA ALA A 78 -1.31 4.30 -13.36
C ALA A 78 -0.18 3.84 -12.41
N PRO A 79 0.52 2.75 -12.75
CA PRO A 79 1.63 2.25 -11.95
C PRO A 79 2.74 3.32 -11.83
N PRO A 80 3.22 3.65 -10.61
CA PRO A 80 4.29 4.64 -10.46
C PRO A 80 5.60 4.15 -11.08
N ILE A 81 6.04 4.83 -12.13
CA ILE A 81 7.32 4.60 -12.81
C ILE A 81 8.28 5.73 -12.45
N ILE A 82 9.44 5.39 -11.90
CA ILE A 82 10.54 6.29 -11.56
C ILE A 82 11.73 5.93 -12.46
N PRO A 83 11.89 6.59 -13.63
CA PRO A 83 12.99 6.32 -14.55
C PRO A 83 14.34 6.56 -13.88
N LYS A 84 15.31 5.66 -14.08
CA LYS A 84 16.62 5.72 -13.41
C LYS A 84 17.40 6.99 -13.76
N GLU A 85 17.22 7.51 -14.97
CA GLU A 85 17.94 8.67 -15.50
C GLU A 85 17.46 10.00 -14.92
N VAL A 86 16.19 10.06 -14.50
CA VAL A 86 15.55 11.31 -14.05
C VAL A 86 15.26 11.28 -12.54
N GLY A 87 14.84 10.12 -12.03
CA GLY A 87 14.47 9.94 -10.63
C GLY A 87 13.10 10.55 -10.29
N MET A 88 12.85 10.73 -8.99
CA MET A 88 11.63 11.36 -8.48
C MET A 88 11.43 12.79 -8.97
N ARG A 89 12.51 13.50 -9.33
CA ARG A 89 12.46 14.86 -9.90
C ARG A 89 11.72 14.92 -11.24
N GLY A 90 11.45 13.78 -11.87
CA GLY A 90 10.63 13.69 -13.07
C GLY A 90 9.13 13.82 -12.79
N TYR A 91 8.70 13.65 -11.55
CA TYR A 91 7.31 13.85 -11.15
C TYR A 91 6.99 15.33 -10.99
N PRO A 92 5.85 15.81 -11.52
CA PRO A 92 5.43 17.18 -11.29
C PRO A 92 5.07 17.36 -9.82
N ILE A 93 5.68 18.36 -9.18
CA ILE A 93 5.29 18.79 -7.84
C ILE A 93 3.96 19.55 -7.99
N PRO A 94 2.88 19.12 -7.32
CA PRO A 94 1.60 19.81 -7.40
C PRO A 94 1.71 21.26 -6.94
N ASP A 95 1.02 22.21 -7.59
CA ASP A 95 1.01 23.61 -7.15
C ASP A 95 0.24 23.78 -5.83
N SER A 96 -0.88 23.07 -5.68
CA SER A 96 -1.76 23.11 -4.50
C SER A 96 -1.92 21.73 -3.85
N LEU A 97 -2.23 21.72 -2.56
CA LEU A 97 -2.55 20.49 -1.83
C LEU A 97 -3.99 20.02 -2.11
N PRO A 98 -4.25 18.70 -2.08
CA PRO A 98 -5.59 18.16 -2.01
C PRO A 98 -6.37 18.75 -0.82
N CYS A 99 -7.69 18.86 -0.94
CA CYS A 99 -8.52 19.47 0.11
C CYS A 99 -8.48 18.74 1.46
N TRP A 100 -8.13 17.46 1.46
CA TRP A 100 -7.99 16.63 2.67
C TRP A 100 -6.60 16.76 3.33
N LEU A 101 -5.61 17.29 2.62
CA LEU A 101 -4.22 17.40 3.09
C LEU A 101 -3.88 18.83 3.50
N SER A 102 -3.76 19.07 4.80
CA SER A 102 -3.34 20.37 5.31
C SER A 102 -1.82 20.58 5.19
N GLN A 103 -1.39 21.85 5.14
CA GLN A 103 0.04 22.19 5.18
C GLN A 103 0.71 21.71 6.48
N GLU A 104 0.00 21.75 7.61
CA GLU A 104 0.52 21.26 8.90
C GLU A 104 0.78 19.74 8.84
N SER A 105 -0.16 18.97 8.31
CA SER A 105 -0.02 17.53 8.12
C SER A 105 1.15 17.19 7.20
N LEU A 106 1.27 17.90 6.07
CA LEU A 106 2.37 17.73 5.14
C LEU A 106 3.74 17.99 5.81
N SER A 107 3.87 19.15 6.48
CA SER A 107 5.11 19.51 7.16
C SER A 107 5.43 18.59 8.34
N TYR A 108 4.43 17.97 8.98
CA TYR A 108 4.63 16.91 9.97
C TYR A 108 5.35 15.70 9.36
N TYR A 109 4.86 15.17 8.23
CA TYR A 109 5.52 14.06 7.53
C TYR A 109 6.94 14.45 7.11
N ALA A 110 7.10 15.60 6.46
CA ALA A 110 8.40 16.08 6.01
C ALA A 110 9.40 16.21 7.17
N THR A 111 8.99 16.74 8.32
CA THR A 111 9.85 16.87 9.50
C THR A 111 10.26 15.52 10.08
N LYS A 112 9.37 14.53 10.10
CA LYS A 112 9.66 13.20 10.64
C LYS A 112 10.63 12.43 9.76
N PHE A 113 10.41 12.46 8.45
CA PHE A 113 11.24 11.77 7.47
C PHE A 113 12.55 12.49 7.19
N GLY A 114 12.57 13.83 7.17
CA GLY A 114 13.82 14.59 7.03
C GLY A 114 14.84 14.34 8.16
N LYS A 115 14.38 13.85 9.33
CA LYS A 115 15.27 13.43 10.44
C LYS A 115 15.71 11.97 10.36
N LYS A 116 14.88 11.09 9.81
CA LYS A 116 15.07 9.63 9.85
C LYS A 116 15.53 9.04 8.52
N GLY A 117 15.35 9.75 7.42
CA GLY A 117 15.48 9.25 6.06
C GLY A 117 14.34 8.29 5.66
N PHE A 118 14.40 7.81 4.42
CA PHE A 118 13.41 6.90 3.82
C PHE A 118 13.85 5.43 3.78
N THR A 119 15.11 5.13 4.12
CA THR A 119 15.70 3.78 4.08
C THR A 119 14.84 2.73 4.80
N GLY A 120 14.26 3.09 5.96
CA GLY A 120 13.37 2.19 6.69
C GLY A 120 12.17 1.75 5.86
N GLY A 121 11.50 2.69 5.19
CA GLY A 121 10.39 2.41 4.29
C GLY A 121 10.80 1.57 3.08
N PHE A 122 11.94 1.90 2.45
CA PHE A 122 12.46 1.13 1.31
C PHE A 122 12.81 -0.31 1.69
N ASN A 123 13.30 -0.54 2.91
CA ASN A 123 13.67 -1.88 3.37
C ASN A 123 12.48 -2.86 3.42
N TYR A 124 11.24 -2.39 3.60
CA TYR A 124 10.07 -3.27 3.47
C TYR A 124 9.93 -3.83 2.06
N PHE A 125 10.17 -3.01 1.03
CA PHE A 125 10.14 -3.46 -0.37
C PHE A 125 11.31 -4.38 -0.72
N ARG A 126 12.50 -4.10 -0.17
CA ARG A 126 13.70 -4.97 -0.32
C ARG A 126 13.50 -6.33 0.33
N ALA A 127 12.67 -6.41 1.36
CA ALA A 127 12.34 -7.66 2.02
C ALA A 127 11.29 -8.49 1.28
N LEU A 128 10.63 -8.00 0.22
CA LEU A 128 9.58 -8.74 -0.48
C LEU A 128 10.03 -10.12 -1.01
N PRO A 129 11.22 -10.28 -1.64
CA PRO A 129 11.71 -11.61 -2.03
C PRO A 129 11.91 -12.54 -0.83
N LEU A 130 12.48 -12.03 0.26
CA LEU A 130 12.68 -12.81 1.49
C LEU A 130 11.34 -13.19 2.14
N ASN A 131 10.38 -12.28 2.20
CA ASN A 131 9.03 -12.55 2.70
C ASN A 131 8.37 -13.65 1.88
N TRP A 132 8.55 -13.67 0.57
CA TRP A 132 8.06 -14.72 -0.32
C TRP A 132 8.70 -16.09 0.00
N GLU A 133 10.01 -16.15 0.27
CA GLU A 133 10.69 -17.39 0.70
C GLU A 133 10.14 -17.87 2.05
N LEU A 134 10.12 -16.96 3.03
CA LEU A 134 9.72 -17.28 4.40
C LEU A 134 8.26 -17.66 4.49
N THR A 135 7.38 -17.11 3.65
CA THR A 135 5.95 -17.42 3.65
C THR A 135 5.58 -18.71 2.88
N ALA A 136 6.55 -19.43 2.30
CA ALA A 136 6.30 -20.70 1.62
C ALA A 136 5.51 -21.76 2.46
N PRO A 137 5.74 -21.92 3.78
CA PRO A 137 4.96 -22.86 4.60
C PRO A 137 3.46 -22.59 4.66
N TRP A 138 3.02 -21.36 4.39
CA TRP A 138 1.61 -20.95 4.38
C TRP A 138 0.98 -20.99 2.98
N SER A 139 1.66 -21.58 1.99
CA SER A 139 1.13 -21.71 0.64
C SER A 139 -0.18 -22.51 0.65
N GLY A 140 -1.26 -21.90 0.14
CA GLY A 140 -2.60 -22.49 0.10
C GLY A 140 -3.37 -22.42 1.43
N SER A 141 -2.77 -21.86 2.49
CA SER A 141 -3.50 -21.53 3.72
C SER A 141 -4.57 -20.47 3.46
N LYS A 142 -5.63 -20.51 4.28
CA LYS A 142 -6.77 -19.61 4.18
C LYS A 142 -6.82 -18.69 5.41
N VAL A 143 -7.26 -17.45 5.21
CA VAL A 143 -7.49 -16.50 6.30
C VAL A 143 -8.93 -16.67 6.79
N GLU A 144 -9.08 -17.11 8.04
CA GLU A 144 -10.39 -17.38 8.66
C GLU A 144 -10.89 -16.22 9.55
N VAL A 145 -10.04 -15.24 9.83
CA VAL A 145 -10.39 -14.08 10.66
C VAL A 145 -11.47 -13.25 9.96
N PRO A 146 -12.57 -12.88 10.64
CA PRO A 146 -13.57 -12.01 10.04
C PRO A 146 -12.93 -10.70 9.58
N SER A 147 -13.17 -10.34 8.32
CA SER A 147 -12.44 -9.28 7.64
C SER A 147 -13.38 -8.43 6.78
N LYS A 148 -13.13 -7.11 6.75
CA LYS A 148 -13.73 -6.17 5.81
C LYS A 148 -12.60 -5.50 5.02
N PHE A 149 -12.72 -5.47 3.69
CA PHE A 149 -11.75 -4.84 2.80
C PHE A 149 -12.29 -3.51 2.29
N ILE A 150 -11.52 -2.42 2.42
CA ILE A 150 -11.92 -1.08 1.99
C ILE A 150 -10.82 -0.51 1.10
N THR A 151 -11.18 -0.07 -0.10
CA THR A 151 -10.22 0.53 -1.06
C THR A 151 -10.86 1.71 -1.80
N GLY A 152 -10.04 2.60 -2.35
CA GLY A 152 -10.49 3.64 -3.27
C GLY A 152 -10.52 3.12 -4.72
N ASP A 153 -11.45 3.59 -5.54
CA ASP A 153 -11.51 3.18 -6.95
C ASP A 153 -10.30 3.67 -7.79
N LEU A 154 -9.62 4.72 -7.35
CA LEU A 154 -8.39 5.27 -7.93
C LEU A 154 -7.11 4.73 -7.26
N ASP A 155 -7.21 3.79 -6.30
CA ASP A 155 -6.03 3.21 -5.66
C ASP A 155 -5.15 2.47 -6.68
N ILE A 156 -3.84 2.78 -6.70
CA ILE A 156 -2.87 2.20 -7.63
C ILE A 156 -2.80 0.67 -7.53
N THR A 157 -2.93 0.10 -6.33
CA THR A 157 -2.89 -1.34 -6.06
C THR A 157 -4.16 -2.03 -6.53
N TYR A 158 -5.31 -1.39 -6.32
CA TYR A 158 -6.61 -1.86 -6.81
C TYR A 158 -6.68 -1.89 -8.35
N ASN A 159 -5.89 -1.04 -9.00
CA ASN A 159 -5.82 -0.94 -10.46
C ASN A 159 -4.66 -1.72 -11.10
N ILE A 160 -3.88 -2.49 -10.33
CA ILE A 160 -2.90 -3.45 -10.90
C ILE A 160 -3.66 -4.50 -11.75
N PRO A 161 -3.15 -4.86 -12.95
CA PRO A 161 -3.78 -5.87 -13.79
C PRO A 161 -4.02 -7.19 -13.03
N GLY A 162 -5.27 -7.68 -13.06
CA GLY A 162 -5.68 -8.92 -12.38
C GLY A 162 -6.18 -8.74 -10.95
N VAL A 163 -5.92 -7.60 -10.29
CA VAL A 163 -6.33 -7.38 -8.88
C VAL A 163 -7.85 -7.25 -8.75
N LYS A 164 -8.52 -6.51 -9.64
CA LYS A 164 -9.99 -6.40 -9.62
C LYS A 164 -10.65 -7.74 -9.89
N GLU A 165 -10.11 -8.53 -10.81
CA GLU A 165 -10.57 -9.89 -11.07
C GLU A 165 -10.42 -10.77 -9.84
N TYR A 166 -9.27 -10.70 -9.17
CA TYR A 166 -9.03 -11.45 -7.94
C TYR A 166 -10.02 -11.08 -6.83
N ILE A 167 -10.21 -9.77 -6.57
CA ILE A 167 -11.12 -9.26 -5.55
C ILE A 167 -12.58 -9.62 -5.85
N HIS A 168 -13.05 -9.37 -7.08
CA HIS A 168 -14.48 -9.41 -7.39
C HIS A 168 -14.98 -10.69 -8.06
N LYS A 169 -14.08 -11.59 -8.50
CA LYS A 169 -14.46 -12.86 -9.17
C LYS A 169 -14.17 -14.09 -8.31
N GLY A 170 -14.24 -13.91 -6.98
CA GLY A 170 -14.20 -14.99 -5.99
C GLY A 170 -12.80 -15.49 -5.61
N GLY A 171 -11.72 -14.97 -6.21
CA GLY A 171 -10.36 -15.33 -5.81
C GLY A 171 -10.09 -14.94 -4.35
N PHE A 172 -10.43 -13.69 -4.00
CA PHE A 172 -10.19 -13.15 -2.67
C PHE A 172 -11.07 -13.79 -1.60
N GLU A 173 -12.36 -14.02 -1.89
CA GLU A 173 -13.26 -14.79 -1.00
C GLU A 173 -12.79 -16.23 -0.80
N ASN A 174 -12.18 -16.85 -1.83
CA ASN A 174 -11.63 -18.20 -1.70
C ASN A 174 -10.41 -18.25 -0.78
N ASP A 175 -9.57 -17.20 -0.74
CA ASP A 175 -8.34 -17.15 0.06
C ASP A 175 -8.59 -16.56 1.47
N VAL A 176 -9.55 -15.65 1.60
CA VAL A 176 -9.99 -15.05 2.86
C VAL A 176 -11.43 -15.48 3.13
N VAL A 177 -11.57 -16.67 3.73
CA VAL A 177 -12.88 -17.27 4.05
C VAL A 177 -13.67 -16.41 5.05
N GLY A 178 -12.97 -15.64 5.89
CA GLY A 178 -13.58 -14.66 6.79
C GLY A 178 -13.97 -13.32 6.14
N LEU A 179 -13.82 -13.15 4.82
CA LEU A 179 -14.15 -11.89 4.15
C LEU A 179 -15.67 -11.68 4.14
N GLU A 180 -16.14 -10.67 4.88
CA GLU A 180 -17.56 -10.35 4.97
C GLU A 180 -18.01 -9.33 3.93
N GLU A 181 -17.15 -8.37 3.59
CA GLU A 181 -17.53 -7.24 2.73
C GLU A 181 -16.33 -6.62 2.04
N ILE A 182 -16.54 -6.22 0.78
CA ILE A 182 -15.63 -5.40 -0.03
C ILE A 182 -16.31 -4.05 -0.27
N VAL A 183 -15.67 -2.97 0.16
CA VAL A 183 -16.14 -1.60 -0.03
C VAL A 183 -15.17 -0.88 -0.97
N VAL A 184 -15.68 -0.36 -2.08
CA VAL A 184 -14.94 0.48 -3.02
C VAL A 184 -15.49 1.91 -2.90
N ILE A 185 -14.68 2.83 -2.40
CA ILE A 185 -15.04 4.24 -2.24
C ILE A 185 -14.75 4.97 -3.56
N GLU A 186 -15.81 5.42 -4.23
CA GLU A 186 -15.73 6.17 -5.49
C GLU A 186 -15.04 7.52 -5.29
N GLY A 187 -14.08 7.83 -6.17
CA GLY A 187 -13.31 9.07 -6.14
C GLY A 187 -12.21 9.08 -5.09
N ALA A 188 -11.97 8.01 -4.33
CA ALA A 188 -10.85 7.93 -3.40
C ALA A 188 -9.64 7.25 -4.05
N ALA A 189 -8.44 7.77 -3.77
CA ALA A 189 -7.17 7.20 -4.20
C ALA A 189 -6.56 6.32 -3.09
N HIS A 190 -5.23 6.22 -3.06
CA HIS A 190 -4.51 5.27 -2.20
C HIS A 190 -4.65 5.54 -0.70
N PHE A 191 -4.71 6.82 -0.29
CA PHE A 191 -4.80 7.23 1.12
C PHE A 191 -6.26 7.32 1.59
N VAL A 192 -7.07 6.29 1.31
CA VAL A 192 -8.54 6.31 1.47
C VAL A 192 -9.01 6.71 2.88
N ASN A 193 -8.25 6.34 3.91
CA ASN A 193 -8.52 6.72 5.31
C ASN A 193 -8.31 8.21 5.61
N GLN A 194 -7.50 8.91 4.81
CA GLN A 194 -7.29 10.34 4.90
C GLN A 194 -8.17 11.11 3.91
N GLU A 195 -8.40 10.57 2.70
CA GLU A 195 -9.25 11.20 1.68
C GLU A 195 -10.74 11.13 2.02
N SER A 196 -11.18 10.05 2.67
CA SER A 196 -12.59 9.79 3.01
C SER A 196 -12.74 9.32 4.47
N PRO A 197 -12.29 10.12 5.44
CA PRO A 197 -12.17 9.68 6.83
C PRO A 197 -13.52 9.35 7.47
N GLU A 198 -14.59 10.10 7.15
CA GLU A 198 -15.93 9.84 7.69
C GLU A 198 -16.49 8.49 7.21
N GLU A 199 -16.35 8.20 5.90
CA GLU A 199 -16.84 6.94 5.34
C GLU A 199 -16.02 5.76 5.87
N VAL A 200 -14.69 5.85 5.88
CA VAL A 200 -13.83 4.79 6.44
C VAL A 200 -14.13 4.56 7.93
N THR A 201 -14.30 5.63 8.71
CA THR A 201 -14.63 5.52 10.14
C THR A 201 -15.97 4.83 10.35
N LYS A 202 -16.98 5.19 9.54
CA LYS A 202 -18.30 4.54 9.57
C LYS A 202 -18.18 3.04 9.26
N GLN A 203 -17.45 2.68 8.20
CA GLN A 203 -17.26 1.28 7.80
C GLN A 203 -16.57 0.45 8.89
N ILE A 204 -15.54 1.01 9.54
CA ILE A 204 -14.86 0.37 10.67
C ILE A 204 -15.83 0.19 11.84
N HIS A 205 -16.55 1.26 12.22
CA HIS A 205 -17.48 1.21 13.35
C HIS A 205 -18.60 0.18 13.13
N GLU A 206 -19.22 0.17 11.95
CA GLU A 206 -20.25 -0.80 11.58
C GLU A 206 -19.73 -2.25 11.60
N PHE A 207 -18.47 -2.48 11.20
CA PHE A 207 -17.87 -3.80 11.21
C PHE A 207 -17.60 -4.31 12.63
N ILE A 208 -16.94 -3.51 13.47
CA ILE A 208 -16.55 -3.95 14.81
C ILE A 208 -17.75 -4.11 15.76
N GLN A 209 -18.86 -3.39 15.54
CA GLN A 209 -20.09 -3.51 16.33
C GLN A 209 -20.81 -4.87 16.14
N LYS A 210 -20.40 -5.69 15.17
CA LYS A 210 -20.94 -7.04 14.99
C LYS A 210 -20.43 -8.04 16.04
N TYR A 211 -19.39 -7.69 16.81
CA TYR A 211 -18.72 -8.56 17.79
C TYR A 211 -18.60 -7.90 19.16
#